data_AF-A0A7Y4U7F9-F1
#
_entry.id   AF-A0A7Y4U7F9-F1
#
_cell.length_a   1.000
_cell.length_b   1.000
_cell.length_c   1.000
_cell.angle_alpha   90.00
_cell.angle_beta   90.00
_cell.angle_gamma   90.00
#
_symmetry.space_group_name_H-M   'P 1'
#
loop_
_entity.id
_entity.type
_entity.pdbx_description
1 polymer ?
#
loop_
_entity_poly.entity_id
_entity_poly.type
_entity_poly.pdbx_seq_one_letter_code
_entity_poly.pdbx_strand_id
1 'polypeptide(L)'
;MDTHEEHQDSVSLGDLVPENDNNPIAARVRMSGEFRLMWAVFEDGLDCYLRYADHPSHHMQERFREAKAWIESDEDKWLFSFVNICQVFQIDPSYLRNGLRRRVAEVYAKPSATPLRRAA
;
A
#
# COMPACT_ATOMS: atom_id res chain seq x y z
N MET A 1 -3.72 39.08 -10.55
CA MET A 1 -4.61 37.95 -10.93
C MET A 1 -3.66 36.79 -11.08
N ASP A 2 -3.26 36.29 -9.93
CA ASP A 2 -2.08 35.44 -9.75
C ASP A 2 -2.57 34.00 -9.75
N THR A 3 -2.29 33.31 -10.84
CA THR A 3 -2.45 31.86 -10.94
C THR A 3 -1.34 31.22 -10.13
N HIS A 4 -1.63 30.92 -8.86
CA HIS A 4 -0.85 29.92 -8.12
C HIS A 4 -1.16 28.55 -8.74
N GLU A 5 -0.39 28.15 -9.74
CA GLU A 5 -0.27 26.75 -10.14
C GLU A 5 0.46 26.02 -9.00
N GLU A 6 -0.29 25.25 -8.23
CA GLU A 6 0.27 24.24 -7.33
C GLU A 6 1.05 23.23 -8.17
N HIS A 7 2.36 23.40 -8.24
CA HIS A 7 3.28 22.40 -8.74
C HIS A 7 3.28 21.26 -7.72
N GLN A 8 2.33 20.34 -7.86
CA GLN A 8 2.45 19.02 -7.27
C GLN A 8 3.63 18.35 -7.98
N ASP A 9 4.81 18.46 -7.37
CA ASP A 9 5.98 17.67 -7.72
C ASP A 9 5.61 16.20 -7.53
N SER A 10 5.05 15.60 -8.59
CA SER A 10 4.86 14.17 -8.68
C SER A 10 6.26 13.57 -8.73
N VAL A 11 6.74 13.05 -7.60
CA VAL A 11 7.97 12.27 -7.54
C VAL A 11 7.88 11.21 -8.64
N SER A 12 8.70 11.36 -9.68
CA SER A 12 8.70 10.47 -10.82
C SER A 12 9.33 9.16 -10.36
N LEU A 13 8.84 8.04 -10.88
CA LEU A 13 9.46 6.73 -10.63
C LEU A 13 10.97 6.73 -10.98
N GLY A 14 11.41 7.62 -11.88
CA GLY A 14 12.83 7.83 -12.19
C GLY A 14 13.65 8.40 -11.04
N ASP A 15 13.04 9.19 -10.14
CA ASP A 15 13.72 9.86 -9.03
C ASP A 15 13.98 8.92 -7.84
N LEU A 16 13.34 7.76 -7.83
CA LEU A 16 13.51 6.71 -6.81
C LEU A 16 14.44 5.58 -7.27
N VAL A 17 15.00 5.65 -8.48
CA VAL A 17 15.94 4.64 -8.97
C VAL A 17 17.36 5.05 -8.52
N PRO A 18 18.00 4.35 -7.56
CA PRO A 18 19.38 4.65 -7.22
C PRO A 18 20.28 4.41 -8.45
N GLU A 19 21.14 5.37 -8.76
CA GLU A 19 21.97 5.42 -9.97
C GLU A 19 23.05 4.32 -10.09
N ASN A 20 23.09 3.33 -9.19
CA ASN A 20 24.23 2.40 -9.08
C ASN A 20 23.91 0.93 -9.43
N ASP A 21 22.92 0.67 -10.27
CA ASP A 21 22.65 -0.68 -10.77
C ASP A 21 23.05 -0.75 -12.25
N ASN A 22 24.31 -1.11 -12.53
CA ASN A 22 24.91 -1.23 -13.88
C ASN A 22 24.26 -2.33 -14.76
N ASN A 23 23.04 -2.75 -14.44
CA ASN A 23 22.26 -3.74 -15.17
C ASN A 23 21.19 -3.07 -16.05
N PRO A 24 21.42 -2.93 -17.37
CA PRO A 24 20.47 -2.28 -18.28
C PRO A 24 19.15 -3.05 -18.43
N ILE A 25 19.13 -4.35 -18.12
CA ILE A 25 17.89 -5.15 -18.13
C ILE A 25 17.03 -4.80 -16.91
N ALA A 26 17.64 -4.70 -15.72
CA ALA A 26 16.93 -4.34 -14.50
C ALA A 26 16.32 -2.94 -14.58
N ALA A 27 17.04 -1.97 -15.15
CA ALA A 27 16.51 -0.63 -15.41
C ALA A 27 15.26 -0.66 -16.31
N ARG A 28 15.29 -1.42 -17.41
CA ARG A 28 14.14 -1.58 -18.31
C ARG A 28 12.95 -2.25 -17.65
N VAL A 29 13.18 -3.25 -16.79
CA VAL A 29 12.14 -3.91 -15.99
C VAL A 29 11.50 -2.93 -15.01
N ARG A 30 12.30 -2.14 -14.27
CA ARG A 30 11.77 -1.10 -13.36
C ARG A 30 10.93 -0.03 -14.09
N MET A 31 11.26 0.24 -15.35
CA MET A 31 10.50 1.16 -16.21
C MET A 31 9.30 0.52 -16.91
N SER A 32 9.08 -0.79 -16.73
CA SER A 32 8.04 -1.53 -17.45
C SER A 32 6.64 -1.24 -16.91
N GLY A 33 5.61 -1.50 -17.74
CA GLY A 33 4.22 -1.35 -17.33
C GLY A 33 3.84 -2.35 -16.23
N GLU A 34 4.40 -3.56 -16.30
CA GLU A 34 4.21 -4.63 -15.34
C GLU A 34 4.74 -4.24 -13.95
N PHE A 35 5.95 -3.66 -13.87
CA PHE A 35 6.52 -3.22 -12.59
C PHE A 35 5.69 -2.09 -11.96
N ARG A 36 5.24 -1.13 -12.77
CA ARG A 36 4.32 -0.07 -12.30
C ARG A 36 2.98 -0.62 -11.84
N LEU A 37 2.44 -1.62 -12.54
CA LEU A 37 1.20 -2.27 -12.13
C LEU A 37 1.38 -3.04 -10.81
N MET A 38 2.50 -3.74 -10.63
CA MET A 38 2.81 -4.41 -9.36
C MET A 38 2.89 -3.41 -8.21
N TRP A 39 3.51 -2.25 -8.44
CA TRP A 39 3.56 -1.18 -7.43
C TRP A 39 2.17 -0.62 -7.12
N ALA A 40 1.35 -0.36 -8.15
CA ALA A 40 0.00 0.14 -7.96
C ALA A 40 -0.88 -0.83 -7.17
N VAL A 41 -0.81 -2.13 -7.46
CA VAL A 41 -1.51 -3.18 -6.69
C VAL A 41 -1.01 -3.24 -5.25
N PHE A 42 0.30 -3.10 -5.05
CA PHE A 42 0.91 -3.09 -3.73
C PHE A 42 0.41 -1.91 -2.89
N GLU A 43 0.51 -0.71 -3.44
CA GLU A 43 0.09 0.53 -2.80
C GLU A 43 -1.41 0.51 -2.48
N ASP A 44 -2.26 0.11 -3.42
CA ASP A 44 -3.71 0.01 -3.21
C ASP A 44 -4.06 -1.00 -2.10
N GLY A 45 -3.41 -2.16 -2.09
CA GLY A 45 -3.63 -3.18 -1.04
C GLY A 45 -3.22 -2.68 0.35
N LEU A 46 -2.09 -1.97 0.45
CA LEU A 46 -1.62 -1.39 1.71
C LEU A 46 -2.50 -0.24 2.17
N ASP A 47 -2.91 0.65 1.26
CA ASP A 47 -3.81 1.76 1.56
C ASP A 47 -5.17 1.26 2.03
N CYS A 48 -5.76 0.27 1.35
CA CYS A 48 -7.00 -0.37 1.78
C CYS A 48 -6.88 -0.97 3.19
N TYR A 49 -5.77 -1.66 3.47
CA TYR A 49 -5.52 -2.25 4.78
C TYR A 49 -5.40 -1.21 5.90
N LEU A 50 -4.68 -0.11 5.66
CA LEU A 50 -4.44 0.92 6.68
C LEU A 50 -5.63 1.87 6.85
N ARG A 51 -6.23 2.30 5.75
CA ARG A 51 -7.31 3.31 5.73
C ARG A 51 -8.61 2.78 6.31
N TYR A 52 -8.94 1.53 6.03
CA TYR A 52 -10.26 0.98 6.36
C TYR A 52 -10.30 0.16 7.66
N ALA A 53 -9.20 0.09 8.41
CA ALA A 53 -9.11 -0.67 9.65
C ALA A 53 -10.24 -0.35 10.65
N ASP A 54 -10.46 0.94 10.98
CA ASP A 54 -11.52 1.36 11.92
C ASP A 54 -12.70 2.06 11.20
N HIS A 55 -12.92 1.76 9.93
CA HIS A 55 -13.98 2.44 9.17
C HIS A 55 -15.36 1.91 9.58
N PRO A 56 -16.36 2.77 9.90
CA PRO A 56 -17.68 2.34 10.38
C PRO A 56 -18.60 1.74 9.30
N SER A 57 -18.15 1.64 8.05
CA SER A 57 -18.99 1.23 6.91
C SER A 57 -18.75 -0.23 6.59
N HIS A 58 -19.82 -1.01 6.46
CA HIS A 58 -19.72 -2.43 6.15
C HIS A 58 -18.98 -2.69 4.82
N HIS A 59 -19.21 -1.86 3.80
CA HIS A 59 -18.54 -1.99 2.51
C HIS A 59 -17.03 -1.75 2.62
N MET A 60 -16.62 -0.75 3.42
CA MET A 60 -15.19 -0.46 3.64
C MET A 60 -14.51 -1.54 4.50
N GLN A 61 -15.25 -2.11 5.45
CA GLN A 61 -14.79 -3.26 6.22
C GLN A 61 -14.59 -4.52 5.35
N GLU A 62 -15.39 -4.71 4.31
CA GLU A 62 -15.15 -5.77 3.33
C GLU A 62 -13.82 -5.54 2.58
N ARG A 63 -13.58 -4.32 2.10
CA ARG A 63 -12.30 -3.96 1.47
C ARG A 63 -11.10 -4.19 2.39
N PHE A 64 -11.24 -3.87 3.67
CA PHE A 64 -10.22 -4.18 4.67
C PHE A 64 -9.99 -5.69 4.80
N ARG A 65 -11.05 -6.50 4.84
CA ARG A 65 -10.93 -7.97 4.91
C ARG A 65 -10.27 -8.56 3.68
N GLU A 66 -10.63 -8.11 2.49
CA GLU A 66 -10.01 -8.51 1.23
C GLU A 66 -8.51 -8.20 1.24
N ALA A 67 -8.14 -6.96 1.56
CA ALA A 67 -6.74 -6.53 1.64
C ALA A 67 -5.96 -7.31 2.71
N LYS A 68 -6.56 -7.52 3.89
CA LYS A 68 -5.99 -8.33 4.96
C LYS A 68 -5.75 -9.77 4.52
N ALA A 69 -6.72 -10.40 3.87
CA ALA A 69 -6.58 -11.76 3.38
C ALA A 69 -5.45 -11.88 2.36
N TRP A 70 -5.31 -10.90 1.46
CA TRP A 70 -4.23 -10.85 0.48
C TRP A 70 -2.85 -10.67 1.13
N ILE A 71 -2.70 -9.73 2.08
CA ILE A 71 -1.45 -9.47 2.80
C ILE A 71 -1.01 -10.69 3.64
N GLU A 72 -1.97 -11.35 4.27
CA GLU A 72 -1.74 -12.49 5.17
C GLU A 72 -1.55 -13.82 4.42
N SER A 73 -1.83 -13.86 3.11
CA SER A 73 -1.68 -15.06 2.29
C SER A 73 -0.22 -15.39 2.02
N ASP A 74 0.16 -16.66 2.20
CA ASP A 74 1.48 -17.21 1.83
C ASP A 74 1.51 -17.77 0.40
N GLU A 75 0.48 -17.51 -0.41
CA GLU A 75 0.43 -17.92 -1.81
C GLU A 75 1.56 -17.24 -2.63
N ASP A 76 2.35 -18.03 -3.35
CA ASP A 76 3.49 -17.60 -4.17
C ASP A 76 3.31 -17.93 -5.66
N LYS A 77 2.19 -18.53 -6.06
CA LYS A 77 1.93 -18.93 -7.45
C LYS A 77 1.41 -17.79 -8.32
N TRP A 78 0.76 -16.80 -7.71
CA TRP A 78 0.16 -15.68 -8.44
C TRP A 78 1.16 -14.51 -8.53
N LEU A 79 1.34 -13.94 -9.72
CA LEU A 79 2.33 -12.87 -9.96
C LEU A 79 2.14 -11.64 -9.06
N PHE A 80 0.88 -11.32 -8.71
CA PHE A 80 0.54 -10.21 -7.82
C PHE A 80 0.22 -10.67 -6.40
N SER A 81 0.68 -11.86 -6.00
CA SER A 81 0.61 -12.24 -4.61
C SER A 81 1.48 -11.32 -3.77
N PHE A 82 1.08 -11.07 -2.52
CA PHE A 82 1.82 -10.21 -1.62
C PHE A 82 3.28 -10.65 -1.48
N VAL A 83 3.53 -11.96 -1.36
CA VAL A 83 4.88 -12.53 -1.24
C VAL A 83 5.73 -12.23 -2.48
N ASN A 84 5.19 -12.45 -3.68
CA ASN A 84 5.91 -12.20 -4.93
C ASN A 84 6.21 -10.72 -5.14
N ILE A 85 5.24 -9.86 -4.83
CA ILE A 85 5.42 -8.41 -4.90
C ILE A 85 6.51 -7.96 -3.92
N CYS A 86 6.49 -8.44 -2.67
CA CYS A 86 7.54 -8.16 -1.69
C CYS A 86 8.92 -8.61 -2.17
N GLN A 87 9.03 -9.79 -2.80
CA GLN A 87 10.29 -10.27 -3.37
C GLN A 87 10.80 -9.37 -4.49
N VAL A 88 9.94 -8.92 -5.42
CA VAL A 88 10.32 -8.01 -6.51
C VAL A 88 10.81 -6.67 -5.97
N PHE A 89 10.16 -6.14 -4.94
CA PHE A 89 10.57 -4.89 -4.29
C PHE A 89 11.66 -5.05 -3.21
N GLN A 90 12.22 -6.25 -3.05
CA GLN A 90 13.25 -6.58 -2.06
C GLN A 90 12.85 -6.24 -0.61
N ILE A 91 11.57 -6.42 -0.29
CA ILE A 91 10.99 -6.23 1.03
C ILE A 91 10.78 -7.60 1.69
N ASP A 92 11.17 -7.73 2.96
CA ASP A 92 10.79 -8.92 3.74
C ASP A 92 9.28 -8.90 4.04
N PRO A 93 8.50 -9.89 3.55
CA PRO A 93 7.06 -9.91 3.74
C PRO A 93 6.66 -10.07 5.21
N SER A 94 7.43 -10.81 6.01
CA SER A 94 7.18 -10.98 7.45
C SER A 94 7.42 -9.68 8.20
N TYR A 95 8.49 -8.96 7.87
CA TYR A 95 8.77 -7.64 8.44
C TYR A 95 7.62 -6.67 8.17
N LEU A 96 7.18 -6.59 6.92
CA LEU A 96 6.10 -5.68 6.53
C LEU A 96 4.78 -6.05 7.21
N ARG A 97 4.40 -7.33 7.20
CA ARG A 97 3.19 -7.82 7.90
C ARG A 97 3.21 -7.43 9.38
N ASN A 98 4.33 -7.62 10.06
CA ASN A 98 4.46 -7.26 11.48
C ASN A 98 4.31 -5.76 11.72
N GLY A 99 4.86 -4.92 10.83
CA GLY A 99 4.68 -3.47 10.86
C GLY A 99 3.22 -3.06 10.68
N LEU A 100 2.55 -3.63 9.68
CA LEU A 100 1.14 -3.35 9.36
C LEU A 100 0.20 -3.77 10.49
N ARG A 101 0.36 -4.97 11.04
CA ARG A 101 -0.43 -5.47 12.18
C ARG A 101 -0.28 -4.57 13.40
N ARG A 102 0.95 -4.12 13.70
CA ARG A 102 1.20 -3.18 14.80
C ARG A 102 0.46 -1.86 14.58
N ARG A 103 0.54 -1.29 13.38
CA ARG A 103 -0.17 -0.03 13.04
C ARG A 103 -1.68 -0.16 13.20
N VAL A 104 -2.26 -1.25 12.71
CA VAL A 104 -3.71 -1.49 12.85
C VAL A 104 -4.10 -1.71 14.31
N ALA A 105 -3.29 -2.44 15.09
CA ALA A 105 -3.52 -2.60 16.52
C ALA A 105 -3.48 -1.25 17.28
N GLU A 106 -2.57 -0.35 16.91
CA GLU A 106 -2.52 1.02 17.46
C GLU A 106 -3.80 1.82 17.15
N VAL A 107 -4.37 1.66 15.94
CA VAL A 107 -5.62 2.30 15.56
C VAL A 107 -6.77 1.81 16.45
N TYR A 108 -6.89 0.51 16.67
CA TYR A 108 -7.93 -0.06 17.56
C TYR A 108 -7.70 0.24 19.04
N ALA A 109 -6.46 0.39 19.48
CA ALA A 109 -6.13 0.69 20.87
C ALA A 109 -6.41 2.14 21.25
N LYS A 110 -6.47 3.05 20.27
CA LYS A 110 -6.90 4.43 20.48
C LYS A 110 -8.43 4.42 20.60
N PRO A 111 -9.03 4.77 21.76
CA PRO A 111 -10.48 4.83 21.85
C PRO A 111 -10.95 5.90 20.88
N SER A 112 -11.68 5.51 19.83
CA SER A 112 -12.40 6.41 18.95
C SER A 112 -13.52 7.08 19.74
N ALA A 113 -13.16 8.09 20.52
CA ALA A 113 -14.07 9.01 21.15
C ALA A 113 -14.73 9.84 20.04
N THR A 114 -15.79 9.33 19.44
CA THR A 114 -16.77 10.15 18.72
C THR A 114 -18.16 9.66 19.09
N PRO A 115 -18.84 10.32 20.04
CA PRO A 115 -20.25 10.05 20.27
C PRO A 115 -21.02 10.62 19.09
N LEU A 116 -21.56 9.74 18.22
CA LEU A 116 -22.58 10.15 17.25
C LEU A 116 -23.87 10.47 18.01
N ARG A 117 -23.95 11.72 18.45
CA ARG A 117 -25.13 12.37 19.03
C ARG A 117 -26.24 12.39 17.97
N ARG A 118 -27.18 11.45 18.05
CA ARG A 118 -28.50 11.61 17.41
C ARG A 118 -29.27 12.67 18.20
N ALA A 119 -29.35 13.89 17.66
CA ALA A 119 -30.35 14.84 18.08
C ALA A 119 -31.71 14.36 17.57
N ALA A 120 -32.65 14.24 18.50
CA ALA A 120 -34.07 14.00 18.27
C ALA A 120 -34.77 15.26 17.76
#